data_AF-A0A847X1Y7-F1
#
_entry.id   AF-A0A847X1Y7-F1
#
_cell.length_a   1.000
_cell.length_b   1.000
_cell.length_c   1.000
_cell.angle_alpha   90.00
_cell.angle_beta   90.00
_cell.angle_gamma   90.00
#
_symmetry.space_group_name_H-M   'P 1'
#
loop_
_entity.id
_entity.type
_entity.pdbx_description
1 polymer ?
#
loop_
_entity_poly.entity_id
_entity_poly.type
_entity_poly.pdbx_seq_one_letter_code
_entity_poly.pdbx_strand_id
1 'polypeptide(L)'
;IVQMAVSRTREYEADKDGALIAGDPLALASALNKIATLAGRQVNVAAERNPAMAHMYIVNPLNGQRMDNLFSTHPDTGNRIAALQRLAGEMSVNDKGPRPQPRPRAPTPGSDNGGGWRVPTVGRTDDDGARGPWG
;
A
#
# COMPACT_ATOMS: atom_id res chain seq x y z
N ILE A 1 24.24 5.71 -11.17
CA ILE A 1 22.84 5.95 -11.64
C ILE A 1 21.92 4.78 -11.30
N VAL A 2 22.35 3.51 -11.45
CA VAL A 2 21.54 2.31 -11.11
C VAL A 2 21.07 2.25 -9.65
N GLN A 3 21.90 2.63 -8.67
CA GLN A 3 21.48 2.63 -7.25
C GLN A 3 20.33 3.59 -6.91
N MET A 4 20.13 4.67 -7.69
CA MET A 4 19.10 5.67 -7.39
C MET A 4 17.72 5.27 -7.92
N ALA A 5 17.66 4.62 -9.09
CA ALA A 5 16.41 4.11 -9.65
C ALA A 5 15.86 2.92 -8.85
N VAL A 6 16.74 2.07 -8.33
CA VAL A 6 16.37 0.97 -7.41
C VAL A 6 15.75 1.50 -6.12
N SER A 7 16.22 2.65 -5.62
CA SER A 7 15.70 3.27 -4.39
C SER A 7 14.23 3.68 -4.53
N ARG A 8 13.84 4.31 -5.65
CA ARG A 8 12.46 4.78 -5.87
C ARG A 8 11.45 3.63 -5.95
N THR A 9 11.78 2.57 -6.67
CA THR A 9 10.90 1.39 -6.77
C THR A 9 10.75 0.73 -5.41
N ARG A 10 11.83 0.62 -4.63
CA ARG A 10 11.79 0.07 -3.27
C ARG A 10 10.92 0.87 -2.31
N GLU A 11 10.91 2.20 -2.41
CA GLU A 11 10.02 3.03 -1.57
C GLU A 11 8.53 2.75 -1.86
N TYR A 12 8.15 2.59 -3.13
CA TYR A 12 6.78 2.22 -3.49
C TYR A 12 6.42 0.79 -3.06
N GLU A 13 7.34 -0.16 -3.22
CA GLU A 13 7.16 -1.54 -2.77
C GLU A 13 7.00 -1.60 -1.25
N ALA A 14 7.86 -0.89 -0.52
CA ALA A 14 7.79 -0.81 0.94
C ALA A 14 6.47 -0.17 1.42
N ASP A 15 6.01 0.91 0.78
CA ASP A 15 4.71 1.52 1.08
C ASP A 15 3.55 0.57 0.84
N LYS A 16 3.56 -0.13 -0.31
CA LYS A 16 2.54 -1.09 -0.66
C LYS A 16 2.51 -2.23 0.35
N ASP A 17 3.64 -2.86 0.61
CA ASP A 17 3.74 -3.98 1.54
C ASP A 17 3.37 -3.55 2.96
N GLY A 18 3.84 -2.39 3.41
CA GLY A 18 3.47 -1.80 4.70
C GLY A 18 1.96 -1.55 4.81
N ALA A 19 1.34 -1.01 3.77
CA ALA A 19 -0.11 -0.80 3.73
C ALA A 19 -0.91 -2.11 3.73
N LEU A 20 -0.42 -3.14 3.02
CA LEU A 20 -1.04 -4.46 2.99
C LEU A 20 -0.94 -5.16 4.36
N ILE A 21 0.22 -5.07 5.02
CA ILE A 21 0.43 -5.60 6.37
C ILE A 21 -0.48 -4.88 7.38
N ALA A 22 -0.58 -3.55 7.27
CA ALA A 22 -1.42 -2.74 8.16
C ALA A 22 -2.92 -2.88 7.87
N GLY A 23 -3.31 -3.26 6.65
CA GLY A 23 -4.70 -3.33 6.20
C GLY A 23 -5.37 -1.97 5.98
N ASP A 24 -4.64 -0.86 6.12
CA ASP A 24 -5.15 0.50 5.96
C ASP A 24 -4.16 1.42 5.21
N PRO A 25 -4.26 1.48 3.88
CA PRO A 25 -3.40 2.35 3.08
C PRO A 25 -3.62 3.84 3.33
N LEU A 26 -4.81 4.26 3.76
CA LEU A 26 -5.16 5.67 3.97
C LEU A 26 -4.56 6.20 5.28
N ALA A 27 -4.53 5.37 6.33
CA ALA A 27 -3.80 5.67 7.55
C ALA A 27 -2.30 5.88 7.27
N LEU A 28 -1.69 5.03 6.44
CA LEU A 28 -0.29 5.19 6.04
C LEU A 28 -0.08 6.46 5.22
N ALA A 29 -0.97 6.77 4.28
CA ALA A 29 -0.92 8.02 3.51
C ALA A 29 -1.00 9.27 4.41
N SER A 30 -1.88 9.24 5.42
CA SER A 30 -2.02 10.31 6.41
C SER A 30 -0.76 10.47 7.26
N ALA A 31 -0.17 9.37 7.72
CA ALA A 31 1.08 9.38 8.48
C ALA A 31 2.23 9.97 7.64
N LEU A 32 2.37 9.54 6.39
CA LEU A 32 3.41 10.02 5.49
C LEU A 32 3.27 11.53 5.21
N ASN A 33 2.05 12.01 5.00
CA ASN A 33 1.78 13.44 4.82
C ASN A 33 2.17 14.27 6.06
N LYS A 34 1.89 13.77 7.26
CA LYS A 34 2.29 14.44 8.52
C LYS A 34 3.81 14.52 8.64
N ILE A 35 4.52 13.43 8.35
CA ILE A 35 5.99 13.39 8.39
C ILE A 35 6.57 14.41 7.41
N ALA A 36 6.11 14.43 6.16
CA ALA A 36 6.58 15.37 5.14
C ALA A 36 6.32 16.84 5.53
N THR A 37 5.13 17.12 6.06
CA THR A 37 4.76 18.47 6.53
C THR A 37 5.66 18.94 7.67
N LEU A 38 6.10 18.04 8.54
CA LEU A 38 6.98 18.36 9.66
C LEU A 38 8.45 18.47 9.22
N ALA A 39 8.89 17.64 8.27
CA ALA A 39 10.27 17.62 7.79
C ALA A 39 10.70 18.96 7.18
N GLY A 40 9.81 19.65 6.46
CA GLY A 40 10.10 20.96 5.87
C GLY A 40 10.19 22.12 6.86
N ARG A 41 9.90 21.91 8.16
CA ARG A 41 9.88 22.99 9.16
C ARG A 41 11.25 23.34 9.72
N GLN A 42 12.22 22.42 9.64
CA GLN A 42 13.55 22.62 10.20
C GLN A 42 14.60 22.12 9.21
N VAL A 43 15.68 22.88 9.03
CA VAL A 43 16.79 22.48 8.17
C VAL A 43 17.57 21.36 8.83
N ASN A 44 17.62 20.21 8.17
CA ASN A 44 18.51 19.13 8.57
C ASN A 44 19.93 19.42 8.06
N VAL A 45 20.70 20.18 8.84
CA VAL A 45 22.07 20.60 8.51
C VAL A 45 22.99 19.41 8.20
N ALA A 46 22.78 18.27 8.87
CA ALA A 46 23.55 17.06 8.62
C ALA A 46 23.27 16.47 7.22
N ALA A 47 22.00 16.44 6.82
CA ALA A 47 21.60 15.99 5.48
C ALA A 47 22.04 16.98 4.39
N GLU A 48 21.94 18.29 4.64
CA GLU A 48 22.42 19.33 3.72
C GLU A 48 23.94 19.24 3.48
N ARG A 49 24.70 18.86 4.52
CA ARG A 49 26.16 18.65 4.43
C ARG A 49 26.52 17.33 3.74
N ASN A 50 25.66 16.32 3.82
CA ASN A 50 25.87 15.01 3.20
C ASN A 50 24.65 14.53 2.39
N PRO A 51 24.43 15.11 1.19
CA PRO A 51 23.48 14.67 0.17
C PRO A 51 23.34 13.15 0.00
N ALA A 52 24.47 12.43 0.06
CA ALA A 52 24.50 11.00 -0.19
C ALA A 52 23.71 10.21 0.87
N MET A 53 23.49 10.76 2.07
CA MET A 53 22.73 10.13 3.15
C MET A 53 21.21 10.26 3.00
N ALA A 54 20.71 10.97 1.98
CA ALA A 54 19.27 11.18 1.79
C ALA A 54 18.46 9.88 1.73
N HIS A 55 19.06 8.78 1.25
CA HIS A 55 18.44 7.45 1.17
C HIS A 55 18.17 6.78 2.55
N MET A 56 18.76 7.28 3.64
CA MET A 56 18.52 6.78 5.00
C MET A 56 17.28 7.41 5.65
N TYR A 57 16.68 8.42 5.01
CA TYR A 57 15.52 9.14 5.53
C TYR A 57 14.24 8.70 4.84
N ILE A 58 13.13 8.72 5.58
CA ILE A 58 11.79 8.32 5.08
C ILE A 58 11.24 9.34 4.07
N VAL A 59 11.52 10.61 4.30
CA VAL A 59 11.14 11.72 3.42
C VAL A 59 12.39 12.50 3.04
N ASN A 60 12.35 13.18 1.90
CA ASN A 60 13.48 14.01 1.44
C ASN A 60 13.85 15.03 2.54
N PRO A 61 15.05 14.96 3.14
CA PRO A 61 15.41 15.79 4.29
C PRO A 61 15.91 17.19 3.89
N LEU A 62 15.84 17.54 2.61
CA LEU A 62 16.49 18.71 2.04
C LEU A 62 15.47 19.81 1.73
N ASN A 63 15.78 21.04 2.13
CA ASN A 63 14.81 22.13 2.12
C ASN A 63 14.81 22.95 0.83
N GLY A 64 15.13 22.33 -0.31
CA GLY A 64 15.08 22.96 -1.64
C GLY A 64 16.06 24.12 -1.88
N GLN A 65 16.90 24.47 -0.90
CA GLN A 65 17.98 25.47 -1.01
C GLN A 65 18.98 25.12 -2.12
N ARG A 66 19.12 23.83 -2.42
CA ARG A 66 19.76 23.33 -3.63
C ARG A 66 18.66 22.81 -4.54
N MET A 67 18.34 23.59 -5.57
CA MET A 67 17.30 23.30 -6.57
C MET A 67 17.75 22.20 -7.55
N ASP A 68 18.45 21.21 -7.03
CA ASP A 68 19.07 20.16 -7.81
C ASP A 68 18.12 18.96 -7.83
N ASN A 69 17.55 18.67 -9.01
CA ASN A 69 16.88 17.40 -9.35
C ASN A 69 17.75 16.13 -9.08
N LEU A 70 18.96 16.31 -8.54
CA LEU A 70 19.98 15.31 -8.26
C LEU A 70 19.75 14.54 -6.95
N PHE A 71 18.81 14.94 -6.09
CA PHE A 71 18.38 14.15 -4.91
C PHE A 71 17.37 13.05 -5.27
N SER A 72 17.66 12.39 -6.38
CA SER A 72 16.84 11.42 -7.09
C SER A 72 16.66 10.07 -6.38
N THR A 73 16.92 9.97 -5.08
CA THR A 73 16.80 8.71 -4.31
C THR A 73 15.39 8.46 -3.79
N HIS A 74 14.55 9.49 -3.65
CA HIS A 74 13.18 9.37 -3.17
C HIS A 74 12.17 9.80 -4.25
N PRO A 75 11.08 9.05 -4.45
CA PRO A 75 9.93 9.59 -5.15
C PRO A 75 9.34 10.74 -4.33
N ASP A 76 8.78 11.73 -5.01
CA ASP A 76 8.05 12.81 -4.34
C ASP A 76 7.00 12.23 -3.40
N THR A 77 6.91 12.77 -2.18
CA THR A 77 6.01 12.24 -1.15
C THR A 77 4.54 12.33 -1.59
N GLY A 78 4.16 13.34 -2.37
CA GLY A 78 2.83 13.44 -2.96
C GLY A 78 2.52 12.28 -3.91
N ASN A 79 3.49 11.83 -4.71
CA ASN A 79 3.32 10.67 -5.58
C ASN A 79 3.14 9.37 -4.80
N ARG A 80 3.82 9.21 -3.66
CA ARG A 80 3.65 8.06 -2.75
C ARG A 80 2.26 8.07 -2.10
N ILE A 81 1.82 9.22 -1.60
CA ILE A 81 0.47 9.41 -1.05
C ILE A 81 -0.60 9.04 -2.10
N ALA A 82 -0.45 9.52 -3.34
CA ALA A 82 -1.36 9.19 -4.42
C ALA A 82 -1.38 7.68 -4.75
N ALA A 83 -0.24 6.99 -4.66
CA ALA A 83 -0.18 5.54 -4.85
C ALA A 83 -0.92 4.78 -3.75
N LEU A 84 -0.76 5.19 -2.48
CA LEU A 84 -1.49 4.61 -1.35
C LEU A 84 -3.00 4.85 -1.44
N GLN A 85 -3.42 6.04 -1.90
CA GLN A 85 -4.84 6.33 -2.14
C GLN A 85 -5.43 5.46 -3.25
N ARG A 86 -4.68 5.16 -4.31
CA ARG A 86 -5.11 4.20 -5.35
C ARG A 86 -5.22 2.79 -4.78
N LEU A 87 -4.24 2.34 -4.00
CA LEU A 87 -4.25 1.04 -3.34
C LEU A 87 -5.45 0.89 -2.40
N ALA A 88 -5.83 1.96 -1.67
CA ALA A 88 -7.05 1.96 -0.86
C ALA A 88 -8.31 1.69 -1.70
N GLY A 89 -8.40 2.31 -2.89
CA GLY A 89 -9.48 2.06 -3.84
C GLY A 89 -9.53 0.59 -4.30
N GLU A 90 -8.38 -0.02 -4.58
CA GLU A 90 -8.26 -1.44 -4.94
C GLU A 90 -8.65 -2.37 -3.78
N MET A 91 -8.23 -2.04 -2.56
CA MET A 91 -8.57 -2.80 -1.34
C MET A 91 -10.00 -2.54 -0.85
N SER A 92 -10.75 -1.64 -1.51
CA SER A 92 -12.05 -1.15 -1.03
C SER A 92 -12.00 -0.58 0.40
N VAL A 93 -10.87 -0.04 0.83
CA VAL A 93 -10.69 0.63 2.13
C VAL A 93 -11.00 2.11 1.95
N ASN A 94 -11.75 2.70 2.88
CA ASN A 94 -12.01 4.14 2.91
C ASN A 94 -11.58 4.75 4.25
N ASP A 95 -11.73 6.07 4.42
CA ASP A 95 -11.30 6.79 5.63
C ASP A 95 -12.00 6.32 6.93
N LYS A 96 -12.99 5.42 6.83
CA LYS A 96 -13.71 4.81 7.95
C LYS A 96 -13.35 3.34 8.18
N GLY A 97 -12.35 2.81 7.47
CA GLY A 97 -11.92 1.41 7.50
C GLY A 97 -12.33 0.60 6.26
N PRO A 98 -12.23 -0.74 6.29
CA PRO A 98 -12.63 -1.58 5.17
C PRO A 98 -14.10 -1.38 4.82
N ARG A 99 -14.44 -1.06 3.56
CA ARG A 99 -15.84 -1.10 3.15
C ARG A 99 -16.30 -2.55 3.19
N PRO A 100 -17.53 -2.81 3.69
CA PRO A 100 -18.20 -4.08 3.43
C PRO A 100 -18.28 -4.25 1.91
N GLN A 101 -17.70 -5.34 1.38
CA GLN A 101 -17.87 -5.67 -0.03
C GLN A 101 -19.37 -5.86 -0.31
N PRO A 102 -19.89 -5.37 -1.45
CA PRO A 102 -21.26 -5.69 -1.84
C PRO A 102 -21.36 -7.20 -1.90
N ARG A 103 -22.19 -7.77 -1.01
CA ARG A 103 -22.43 -9.22 -0.99
C ARG A 103 -22.85 -9.62 -2.40
N PRO A 104 -22.24 -10.65 -3.01
CA PRO A 104 -22.73 -11.18 -4.27
C PRO A 104 -24.22 -11.42 -4.11
N ARG A 105 -25.02 -10.84 -5.02
CA ARG A 105 -26.48 -10.98 -4.97
C ARG A 105 -26.74 -12.48 -4.95
N ALA A 106 -27.28 -12.97 -3.84
CA ALA A 106 -27.63 -14.38 -3.72
C ALA A 106 -28.44 -14.75 -4.97
N PRO A 107 -28.12 -15.87 -5.64
CA PRO A 107 -28.97 -16.34 -6.73
C PRO A 107 -30.39 -16.41 -6.18
N THR A 108 -31.29 -15.62 -6.75
CA THR A 108 -32.71 -15.69 -6.41
C THR A 108 -33.12 -17.14 -6.65
N PRO A 109 -33.56 -17.88 -5.62
CA PRO A 109 -34.09 -19.21 -5.87
C PRO A 109 -35.25 -19.02 -6.83
N GLY A 110 -35.12 -19.57 -8.04
CA GLY A 110 -36.26 -19.82 -8.88
C GLY A 110 -37.29 -20.57 -8.04
N SER A 111 -38.56 -20.20 -8.21
CA SER A 111 -39.67 -20.80 -7.51
C SER A 111 -39.86 -22.25 -7.97
N ASP A 112 -39.01 -23.15 -7.47
CA ASP A 112 -39.15 -24.58 -7.71
C ASP A 112 -40.02 -25.13 -6.58
N ASN A 113 -41.33 -25.08 -6.83
CA ASN A 113 -42.34 -25.83 -6.09
C ASN A 113 -42.06 -27.33 -6.28
N GLY A 114 -41.36 -27.96 -5.33
CA GLY A 114 -41.27 -29.41 -5.32
C GLY A 114 -40.15 -30.03 -4.49
N GLY A 115 -40.47 -30.34 -3.23
CA GLY A 115 -40.08 -31.61 -2.60
C GLY A 115 -38.61 -31.87 -2.23
N GLY A 116 -38.39 -32.05 -0.92
CA GLY A 116 -37.35 -32.94 -0.42
C GLY A 116 -36.23 -32.25 0.35
N TRP A 117 -36.29 -32.36 1.68
CA TRP A 117 -35.15 -32.12 2.56
C TRP A 117 -33.96 -32.98 2.08
N ARG A 118 -32.82 -32.36 1.77
CA ARG A 118 -31.56 -33.07 1.52
C ARG A 118 -30.60 -32.82 2.66
N VAL A 119 -30.15 -33.90 3.30
CA VAL A 119 -29.07 -33.90 4.30
C VAL A 119 -27.73 -33.90 3.55
N PRO A 120 -26.78 -33.01 3.86
CA PRO A 120 -25.44 -33.08 3.28
C PRO A 120 -24.64 -34.24 3.89
N THR A 121 -24.11 -35.13 3.05
CA THR A 121 -23.12 -36.14 3.45
C THR A 121 -21.76 -35.48 3.55
N VAL A 122 -21.17 -35.43 4.75
CA VAL A 122 -19.79 -34.99 4.95
C VAL A 122 -18.82 -36.08 4.45
N GLY A 123 -18.34 -35.91 3.22
CA GLY A 123 -17.26 -36.70 2.66
C GLY A 123 -15.91 -36.03 2.96
N ARG A 124 -15.11 -36.70 3.77
CA ARG A 124 -13.68 -36.42 4.00
C ARG A 124 -12.90 -36.92 2.80
N THR A 125 -12.15 -36.04 2.14
CA THR A 125 -10.96 -36.41 1.38
C THR A 125 -9.89 -35.38 1.66
N ASP A 126 -8.85 -35.84 2.33
CA ASP A 126 -7.57 -35.20 2.44
C ASP A 126 -6.91 -35.09 1.03
N ASP A 127 -5.98 -34.14 0.93
CA ASP A 127 -4.80 -34.13 0.06
C ASP A 127 -4.76 -33.35 -1.29
N ASP A 128 -3.70 -32.53 -1.34
CA ASP A 128 -2.81 -32.20 -2.47
C ASP A 128 -3.11 -31.05 -3.45
N GLY A 129 -2.48 -29.90 -3.16
CA GLY A 129 -1.37 -29.42 -3.98
C GLY A 129 -1.71 -28.71 -5.31
N ALA A 130 -1.97 -27.41 -5.24
CA ALA A 130 -1.82 -26.51 -6.39
C ALA A 130 -1.13 -25.20 -5.96
N ARG A 131 0.19 -25.13 -6.19
CA ARG A 131 0.99 -23.91 -6.04
C ARG A 131 0.56 -22.91 -7.11
N GLY A 132 0.09 -21.75 -6.67
CA GLY A 132 -0.08 -20.58 -7.54
C GLY A 132 1.28 -19.97 -7.91
N PRO A 133 1.31 -18.96 -8.78
CA PRO A 133 2.55 -18.31 -9.25
C PRO A 133 3.33 -17.55 -8.16
N TRP A 134 2.94 -17.71 -6.89
CA TRP A 134 3.59 -17.15 -5.71
C TRP A 134 4.01 -18.23 -4.68
N GLY A 135 4.11 -19.49 -5.10
CA GLY A 135 4.62 -20.60 -4.29
C GLY A 135 3.58 -21.32 -3.44
#